data_AF-A0A2S9F4R0-F1
#
_entry.id   AF-A0A2S9F4R0-F1
#
_cell.length_a   1.000
_cell.length_b   1.000
_cell.length_c   1.000
_cell.angle_alpha   90.00
_cell.angle_beta   90.00
_cell.angle_gamma   90.00
#
_symmetry.space_group_name_H-M   'P 1'
#
loop_
_entity.id
_entity.type
_entity.pdbx_description
1 polymer ?
#
loop_
_entity_poly.entity_id
_entity_poly.type
_entity_poly.pdbx_seq_one_letter_code
_entity_poly.pdbx_strand_id
1 'polypeptide(L)'
;MTTREIPELSEADVEQWRDKKRYLWLMGLIAPTALFVVMPLVWAFNQWGWHGAAQVPFWIGPILLYILLPALDRKFGPDGQNPPDEVMERLENDKYYRYCTYIYIPFQYASVIFGAYLFTASDLSWLGFDGSLGWPAKIGLALSVGMLGGVGINTAHEMGHKKDALERWLAKITLAQTLYGHFYIEHNRGHHVRVATPEDPASARFGETFWEFLPRSVFGSLKSSWELEAKRLERSGRSTW
;
A
#
# COMPACT_ATOMS: atom_id res chain seq x y z
N MET A 1 27.74 0.85 7.30
CA MET A 1 27.29 0.99 5.90
C MET A 1 28.55 1.04 5.05
N THR A 2 29.00 -0.12 4.58
CA THR A 2 30.16 -0.21 3.67
C THR A 2 29.65 -0.01 2.26
N THR A 3 29.89 1.16 1.68
CA THR A 3 29.75 1.41 0.25
C THR A 3 30.72 0.47 -0.48
N ARG A 4 30.22 -0.66 -0.96
CA ARG A 4 30.92 -1.39 -2.02
C ARG A 4 30.84 -0.51 -3.26
N GLU A 5 31.98 -0.13 -3.80
CA GLU A 5 32.07 0.48 -5.13
C GLU A 5 31.40 -0.49 -6.11
N ILE A 6 30.22 -0.10 -6.59
CA ILE A 6 29.57 -0.78 -7.71
C ILE A 6 30.39 -0.35 -8.93
N PRO A 7 30.94 -1.27 -9.74
CA PRO A 7 31.64 -0.89 -10.96
C PRO A 7 30.69 -0.05 -11.83
N GLU A 8 31.13 1.15 -12.24
CA GLU A 8 30.40 1.92 -13.26
C GLU A 8 30.22 1.01 -14.48
N LEU A 9 28.95 0.77 -14.84
CA LEU A 9 28.63 -0.05 -15.99
C LEU A 9 29.01 0.71 -17.26
N SER A 10 29.59 0.01 -18.24
CA SER A 10 29.74 0.61 -19.57
C SER A 10 28.37 0.86 -20.20
N GLU A 11 28.27 1.78 -21.15
CA GLU A 11 27.00 2.03 -21.88
C GLU A 11 26.40 0.74 -22.48
N ALA A 12 27.25 -0.16 -22.95
CA ALA A 12 26.84 -1.46 -23.48
C ALA A 12 26.24 -2.38 -22.39
N ASP A 13 26.78 -2.33 -21.17
CA ASP A 13 26.25 -3.11 -20.04
C ASP A 13 24.90 -2.56 -19.55
N VAL A 14 24.72 -1.23 -19.57
CA VAL A 14 23.44 -0.56 -19.25
C VAL A 14 22.34 -0.94 -20.24
N GLU A 15 22.65 -0.96 -21.55
CA GLU A 15 21.69 -1.38 -22.57
C GLU A 15 21.28 -2.85 -22.43
N GLN A 16 22.25 -3.72 -22.13
CA GLN A 16 22.01 -5.17 -21.98
C GLN A 16 21.42 -5.57 -20.63
N TRP A 17 21.47 -4.68 -19.63
CA TRP A 17 20.97 -4.99 -18.30
C TRP A 17 19.47 -5.31 -18.34
N ARG A 18 19.10 -6.40 -17.67
CA ARG A 18 17.72 -6.89 -17.51
C ARG A 18 17.45 -7.18 -16.04
N ASP A 19 16.31 -6.71 -15.54
CA ASP A 19 15.84 -7.11 -14.23
C ASP A 19 15.39 -8.58 -14.27
N LYS A 20 16.17 -9.46 -13.62
CA LYS A 20 15.86 -10.89 -13.48
C LYS A 20 14.58 -11.14 -12.68
N LYS A 21 14.14 -10.15 -11.90
CA LYS A 21 12.98 -10.18 -11.01
C LYS A 21 11.79 -9.40 -11.55
N ARG A 22 11.84 -8.92 -12.80
CA ARG A 22 10.77 -8.15 -13.42
C ARG A 22 9.39 -8.77 -13.17
N TYR A 23 9.23 -10.07 -13.40
CA TYR A 23 7.94 -10.75 -13.21
C TYR A 23 7.49 -10.84 -11.74
N LEU A 24 8.41 -10.75 -10.78
CA LEU A 24 8.10 -10.73 -9.36
C LEU A 24 7.42 -9.43 -8.92
N TRP A 25 7.37 -8.38 -9.76
CA TRP A 25 6.59 -7.18 -9.45
C TRP A 25 5.09 -7.47 -9.29
N LEU A 26 4.58 -8.57 -9.87
CA LEU A 26 3.21 -9.05 -9.64
C LEU A 26 2.95 -9.44 -8.18
N MET A 27 3.99 -9.70 -7.39
CA MET A 27 3.83 -9.94 -5.94
C MET A 27 3.24 -8.72 -5.23
N GLY A 28 3.37 -7.51 -5.81
CA GLY A 28 2.66 -6.32 -5.32
C GLY A 28 1.14 -6.46 -5.33
N LEU A 29 0.59 -7.43 -6.10
CA LEU A 29 -0.84 -7.73 -6.15
C LEU A 29 -1.30 -8.73 -5.08
N ILE A 30 -0.38 -9.30 -4.29
CA ILE A 30 -0.75 -10.24 -3.21
C ILE A 30 -1.68 -9.54 -2.21
N ALA A 31 -1.34 -8.34 -1.74
CA ALA A 31 -2.18 -7.62 -0.79
C ALA A 31 -3.61 -7.36 -1.30
N PRO A 32 -3.82 -6.73 -2.48
CA PRO A 32 -5.17 -6.41 -2.97
C PRO A 32 -5.98 -7.63 -3.44
N THR A 33 -5.35 -8.78 -3.66
CA THR A 33 -6.03 -10.03 -4.05
C THR A 33 -6.21 -11.03 -2.92
N ALA A 34 -5.53 -10.83 -1.78
CA ALA A 34 -5.50 -11.76 -0.66
C ALA A 34 -6.89 -12.23 -0.20
N LEU A 35 -7.86 -11.31 -0.10
CA LEU A 35 -9.23 -11.65 0.32
C LEU A 35 -9.88 -12.66 -0.64
N PHE A 36 -9.70 -12.51 -1.95
CA PHE A 36 -10.27 -13.43 -2.94
C PHE A 36 -9.57 -14.78 -2.92
N VAL A 37 -8.24 -14.78 -2.76
CA VAL A 37 -7.42 -16.01 -2.72
C VAL A 37 -7.81 -16.89 -1.54
N VAL A 38 -8.23 -16.31 -0.40
CA VAL A 38 -8.62 -17.10 0.77
C VAL A 38 -10.06 -17.62 0.72
N MET A 39 -10.93 -17.14 -0.20
CA MET A 39 -12.34 -17.59 -0.25
C MET A 39 -12.51 -19.08 -0.51
N PRO A 40 -11.80 -19.71 -1.46
CA PRO A 40 -11.88 -21.16 -1.65
C PRO A 40 -11.46 -21.96 -0.42
N LEU A 41 -10.50 -21.45 0.37
CA LEU A 41 -10.07 -22.08 1.63
C LEU A 41 -11.15 -22.00 2.70
N VAL A 42 -11.78 -20.83 2.86
CA VAL A 42 -12.91 -20.67 3.78
C VAL A 42 -14.04 -21.62 3.43
N TRP A 43 -14.41 -21.68 2.14
CA TRP A 43 -15.43 -22.59 1.64
C TRP A 43 -15.08 -24.04 1.94
N ALA A 44 -13.86 -24.49 1.59
CA ALA A 44 -13.41 -25.86 1.80
C ALA A 44 -13.43 -26.27 3.28
N PHE A 45 -12.97 -25.39 4.18
CA PHE A 45 -13.02 -25.64 5.62
C PHE A 45 -14.46 -25.80 6.13
N ASN A 46 -15.40 -25.01 5.65
CA ASN A 46 -16.81 -25.19 5.99
C ASN A 46 -17.38 -26.51 5.44
N GLN A 47 -17.01 -26.93 4.22
CA GLN A 47 -17.44 -28.21 3.66
C GLN A 47 -16.92 -29.43 4.44
N TRP A 48 -15.74 -29.31 5.07
CA TRP A 48 -15.17 -30.34 5.94
C TRP A 48 -15.69 -30.28 7.39
N GLY A 49 -16.64 -29.40 7.69
CA GLY A 49 -17.17 -29.20 9.04
C GLY A 49 -16.21 -28.45 9.99
N TRP A 50 -15.14 -27.85 9.47
CA TRP A 50 -14.14 -27.10 10.23
C TRP A 50 -14.51 -25.63 10.37
N HIS A 51 -15.72 -25.34 10.85
CA HIS A 51 -16.29 -23.99 10.92
C HIS A 51 -15.44 -23.00 11.76
N GLY A 52 -14.75 -23.49 12.79
CA GLY A 52 -13.81 -22.66 13.56
C GLY A 52 -12.59 -22.23 12.73
N ALA A 53 -11.97 -23.18 12.02
CA ALA A 53 -10.83 -22.89 11.15
C ALA A 53 -11.23 -22.06 9.92
N ALA A 54 -12.46 -22.18 9.42
CA ALA A 54 -13.01 -21.34 8.34
C ALA A 54 -12.98 -19.83 8.66
N GLN A 55 -12.89 -19.44 9.93
CA GLN A 55 -12.80 -18.03 10.31
C GLN A 55 -11.37 -17.47 10.25
N VAL A 56 -10.35 -18.33 10.32
CA VAL A 56 -8.93 -17.92 10.36
C VAL A 56 -8.49 -17.19 9.09
N PRO A 57 -8.85 -17.62 7.86
CA PRO A 57 -8.39 -16.94 6.65
C PRO A 57 -8.88 -15.49 6.51
N PHE A 58 -9.94 -15.07 7.21
CA PHE A 58 -10.32 -13.65 7.24
C PHE A 58 -9.28 -12.74 7.88
N TRP A 59 -8.36 -13.30 8.68
CA TRP A 59 -7.22 -12.60 9.29
C TRP A 59 -5.99 -12.52 8.37
N ILE A 60 -6.16 -12.76 7.06
CA ILE A 60 -5.06 -12.80 6.10
C ILE A 60 -4.20 -11.55 6.09
N GLY A 61 -4.75 -10.35 6.31
CA GLY A 61 -3.97 -9.12 6.38
C GLY A 61 -2.95 -9.12 7.54
N PRO A 62 -3.41 -9.24 8.81
CA PRO A 62 -2.51 -9.37 9.95
C PRO A 62 -1.53 -10.54 9.83
N ILE A 63 -2.00 -11.71 9.38
CA ILE A 63 -1.15 -12.89 9.19
C ILE A 63 -0.07 -12.61 8.14
N LEU A 64 -0.43 -12.00 7.01
CA LEU A 64 0.51 -11.67 5.95
C LEU A 64 1.56 -10.68 6.43
N LEU A 65 1.14 -9.55 7.02
CA LEU A 65 2.02 -8.45 7.38
C LEU A 65 2.90 -8.73 8.60
N TYR A 66 2.36 -9.38 9.64
CA TYR A 66 3.07 -9.55 10.91
C TYR A 66 3.66 -10.95 11.12
N ILE A 67 3.25 -11.95 10.33
CA ILE A 67 3.73 -13.32 10.49
C ILE A 67 4.46 -13.76 9.22
N LEU A 68 3.78 -13.80 8.07
CA LEU A 68 4.32 -14.41 6.86
C LEU A 68 5.47 -13.60 6.27
N LEU A 69 5.27 -12.29 6.03
CA LEU A 69 6.32 -11.45 5.45
C LEU A 69 7.57 -11.36 6.33
N PRO A 70 7.49 -11.12 7.66
CA PRO A 70 8.68 -11.12 8.52
C PRO A 70 9.39 -12.49 8.58
N ALA A 71 8.64 -13.60 8.55
CA ALA A 71 9.23 -14.93 8.51
C ALA A 71 9.97 -15.20 7.18
N LEU A 72 9.40 -14.76 6.05
CA LEU A 72 10.04 -14.84 4.73
C LEU A 72 11.28 -13.94 4.67
N ASP A 73 11.18 -12.71 5.16
CA ASP A 73 12.30 -11.76 5.21
C ASP A 73 13.48 -12.32 6.02
N ARG A 74 13.21 -12.90 7.20
CA ARG A 74 14.24 -13.58 8.01
C ARG A 74 14.85 -14.79 7.31
N LYS A 75 14.09 -15.51 6.50
CA LYS A 75 14.55 -16.74 5.82
C LYS A 75 15.39 -16.44 4.58
N PHE A 76 14.99 -15.45 3.78
CA PHE A 76 15.62 -15.16 2.49
C PHE A 76 16.64 -14.01 2.57
N GLY A 77 16.43 -13.04 3.47
CA GLY A 77 17.33 -11.92 3.69
C GLY A 77 17.52 -11.01 2.49
N PRO A 78 18.46 -10.05 2.58
CA PRO A 78 18.82 -9.16 1.49
C PRO A 78 19.43 -9.93 0.31
N ASP A 79 18.98 -9.64 -0.90
CA ASP A 79 19.49 -10.24 -2.14
C ASP A 79 20.82 -9.61 -2.62
N GLY A 80 21.19 -8.45 -2.06
CA GLY A 80 22.42 -7.72 -2.37
C GLY A 80 22.49 -7.15 -3.79
N GLN A 81 21.35 -7.04 -4.50
CA GLN A 81 21.30 -6.57 -5.88
C GLN A 81 20.34 -5.39 -6.02
N ASN A 82 20.90 -4.20 -6.25
CA ASN A 82 20.12 -3.03 -6.65
C ASN A 82 20.28 -2.81 -8.17
N PRO A 83 19.22 -2.31 -8.86
CA PRO A 83 19.39 -1.76 -10.19
C PRO A 83 20.45 -0.65 -10.18
N PRO A 84 21.31 -0.57 -11.19
CA PRO A 84 22.18 0.59 -11.43
C PRO A 84 21.38 1.88 -11.56
N ASP A 85 21.93 3.01 -11.11
CA ASP A 85 21.24 4.31 -11.16
C ASP A 85 20.91 4.72 -12.61
N GLU A 86 21.75 4.33 -13.57
CA GLU A 86 21.61 4.63 -14.99
C GLU A 86 20.37 3.98 -15.62
N VAL A 87 19.87 2.88 -15.05
CA VAL A 87 18.67 2.19 -15.55
C VAL A 87 17.39 2.57 -14.81
N MET A 88 17.47 3.38 -13.74
CA MET A 88 16.31 3.71 -12.90
C MET A 88 15.22 4.45 -13.67
N GLU A 89 15.57 5.46 -14.47
CA GLU A 89 14.58 6.17 -15.30
C GLU A 89 13.87 5.23 -16.29
N ARG A 90 14.61 4.27 -16.86
CA ARG A 90 14.03 3.27 -17.78
C ARG A 90 13.07 2.33 -17.05
N LEU A 91 13.42 1.90 -15.83
CA LEU A 91 12.58 1.03 -14.99
C LEU A 91 11.31 1.74 -14.53
N GLU A 92 11.42 3.00 -14.10
CA GLU A 92 10.28 3.81 -13.68
C GLU A 92 9.25 4.01 -14.81
N ASN A 93 9.72 4.02 -16.06
CA ASN A 93 8.88 4.15 -17.25
C ASN A 93 8.45 2.79 -17.84
N ASP A 94 8.82 1.66 -17.24
CA ASP A 94 8.41 0.34 -17.72
C ASP A 94 6.89 0.19 -17.62
N LYS A 95 6.24 -0.01 -18.78
CA LYS A 95 4.79 -0.18 -18.86
C LYS A 95 4.29 -1.34 -18.00
N TYR A 96 5.07 -2.41 -17.89
CA TYR A 96 4.71 -3.57 -17.07
C TYR A 96 4.64 -3.19 -15.58
N TYR A 97 5.60 -2.39 -15.09
CA TYR A 97 5.57 -1.86 -13.73
C TYR A 97 4.33 -0.99 -13.49
N ARG A 98 4.07 -0.04 -14.40
CA ARG A 98 2.90 0.86 -14.32
C ARG A 98 1.58 0.09 -14.36
N TYR A 99 1.45 -0.94 -15.18
CA TYR A 99 0.23 -1.76 -15.17
C TYR A 99 0.05 -2.55 -13.87
N CYS A 100 1.13 -2.98 -13.21
CA CYS A 100 1.04 -3.60 -11.89
C CYS A 100 0.50 -2.62 -10.84
N THR A 101 0.90 -1.35 -10.88
CA THR A 101 0.33 -0.34 -9.96
C THR A 101 -1.12 0.01 -10.31
N TYR A 102 -1.49 0.00 -11.60
CA TYR A 102 -2.86 0.31 -12.01
C TYR A 102 -3.84 -0.79 -11.64
N ILE A 103 -3.47 -2.06 -11.83
CA ILE A 103 -4.33 -3.21 -11.53
C ILE A 103 -4.49 -3.43 -10.02
N TYR A 104 -3.60 -2.88 -9.19
CA TYR A 104 -3.79 -2.83 -7.74
C TYR A 104 -5.13 -2.18 -7.36
N ILE A 105 -5.49 -1.09 -8.04
CA ILE A 105 -6.65 -0.24 -7.71
C ILE A 105 -7.99 -0.99 -7.84
N PRO A 106 -8.34 -1.62 -8.97
CA PRO A 106 -9.59 -2.36 -9.07
C PRO A 106 -9.67 -3.50 -8.05
N PHE A 107 -8.57 -4.19 -7.75
CA PHE A 107 -8.57 -5.24 -6.72
C PHE A 107 -8.71 -4.67 -5.29
N GLN A 108 -8.11 -3.52 -5.00
CA GLN A 108 -8.31 -2.82 -3.73
C GLN A 108 -9.79 -2.44 -3.54
N TYR A 109 -10.41 -1.84 -4.56
CA TYR A 109 -11.83 -1.47 -4.51
C TYR A 109 -12.76 -2.68 -4.48
N ALA A 110 -12.47 -3.71 -5.26
CA ALA A 110 -13.21 -4.96 -5.20
C ALA A 110 -13.11 -5.57 -3.79
N SER A 111 -11.93 -5.55 -3.16
CA SER A 111 -11.72 -6.07 -1.82
C SER A 111 -12.50 -5.31 -0.75
N VAL A 112 -12.57 -3.96 -0.81
CA VAL A 112 -13.37 -3.20 0.17
C VAL A 112 -14.87 -3.40 -0.06
N ILE A 113 -15.34 -3.44 -1.31
CA ILE A 113 -16.76 -3.68 -1.63
C ILE A 113 -17.17 -5.08 -1.20
N PHE A 114 -16.37 -6.08 -1.55
CA PHE A 114 -16.62 -7.46 -1.20
C PHE A 114 -16.49 -7.69 0.31
N GLY A 115 -15.52 -7.06 0.96
CA GLY A 115 -15.39 -7.06 2.41
C GLY A 115 -16.61 -6.44 3.11
N ALA A 116 -17.12 -5.32 2.61
CA ALA A 116 -18.34 -4.71 3.14
C ALA A 116 -19.56 -5.64 2.97
N TYR A 117 -19.68 -6.30 1.81
CA TYR A 117 -20.71 -7.31 1.57
C TYR A 117 -20.60 -8.46 2.59
N LEU A 118 -19.42 -9.09 2.72
CA LEU A 118 -19.20 -10.19 3.66
C LEU A 118 -19.45 -9.78 5.13
N PHE A 119 -19.11 -8.56 5.49
CA PHE A 119 -19.31 -8.04 6.84
C PHE A 119 -20.79 -7.83 7.18
N THR A 120 -21.61 -7.44 6.19
CA THR A 120 -23.01 -7.03 6.40
C THR A 120 -24.05 -8.07 5.97
N ALA A 121 -23.67 -9.05 5.14
CA ALA A 121 -24.55 -10.09 4.66
C ALA A 121 -25.18 -10.88 5.82
N SER A 122 -26.50 -11.03 5.78
CA SER A 122 -27.27 -11.84 6.73
C SER A 122 -27.22 -13.34 6.41
N ASP A 123 -26.91 -13.69 5.17
CA ASP A 123 -26.80 -15.07 4.69
C ASP A 123 -25.53 -15.23 3.84
N LEU A 124 -24.66 -16.13 4.28
CA LEU A 124 -23.44 -16.55 3.61
C LEU A 124 -23.39 -18.08 3.46
N SER A 125 -24.55 -18.71 3.29
CA SER A 125 -24.69 -20.15 3.04
C SER A 125 -23.86 -20.65 1.86
N TRP A 126 -23.67 -19.83 0.82
CA TRP A 126 -22.80 -20.15 -0.32
C TRP A 126 -21.33 -20.37 0.09
N LEU A 127 -20.89 -19.73 1.18
CA LEU A 127 -19.55 -19.86 1.76
C LEU A 127 -19.51 -20.93 2.87
N GLY A 128 -20.64 -21.56 3.17
CA GLY A 128 -20.79 -22.63 4.16
C GLY A 128 -21.00 -22.13 5.60
N PHE A 129 -21.45 -20.88 5.78
CA PHE A 129 -21.87 -20.35 7.07
C PHE A 129 -23.39 -20.50 7.27
N ASP A 130 -23.81 -20.82 8.50
CA ASP A 130 -25.21 -20.75 8.92
C ASP A 130 -25.54 -19.29 9.28
N GLY A 131 -26.02 -18.51 8.30
CA GLY A 131 -26.31 -17.08 8.43
C GLY A 131 -25.09 -16.17 8.18
N SER A 132 -24.96 -15.10 8.98
CA SER A 132 -23.91 -14.09 8.83
C SER A 132 -22.56 -14.52 9.41
N LEU A 133 -21.47 -13.82 9.05
CA LEU A 133 -20.17 -14.04 9.70
C LEU A 133 -20.24 -13.82 11.21
N GLY A 134 -19.59 -14.71 11.96
CA GLY A 134 -19.31 -14.51 13.37
C GLY A 134 -18.39 -13.31 13.62
N TRP A 135 -18.45 -12.74 14.82
CA TRP A 135 -17.64 -11.59 15.20
C TRP A 135 -16.12 -11.79 15.00
N PRO A 136 -15.51 -12.95 15.29
CA PRO A 136 -14.08 -13.15 15.02
C PRO A 136 -13.72 -13.00 13.54
N ALA A 137 -14.53 -13.55 12.64
CA ALA A 137 -14.35 -13.39 11.20
C ALA A 137 -14.59 -11.95 10.74
N LYS A 138 -15.61 -11.26 11.29
CA LYS A 138 -15.88 -9.85 11.00
C LYS A 138 -14.72 -8.93 11.39
N ILE A 139 -14.15 -9.13 12.58
CA ILE A 139 -12.99 -8.35 13.05
C ILE A 139 -11.77 -8.65 12.17
N GLY A 140 -11.48 -9.93 11.91
CA GLY A 140 -10.38 -10.33 11.02
C GLY A 140 -10.51 -9.70 9.64
N LEU A 141 -11.71 -9.76 9.05
CA LEU A 141 -12.02 -9.17 7.75
C LEU A 141 -11.82 -7.65 7.75
N ALA A 142 -12.35 -6.94 8.75
CA ALA A 142 -12.21 -5.49 8.87
C ALA A 142 -10.74 -5.07 9.00
N LEU A 143 -9.96 -5.79 9.81
CA LEU A 143 -8.51 -5.57 9.94
C LEU A 143 -7.78 -5.86 8.63
N SER A 144 -8.11 -6.95 7.94
CA SER A 144 -7.47 -7.30 6.66
C SER A 144 -7.74 -6.27 5.57
N VAL A 145 -8.98 -5.80 5.43
CA VAL A 145 -9.35 -4.75 4.47
C VAL A 145 -8.73 -3.40 4.86
N GLY A 146 -8.70 -3.07 6.16
CA GLY A 146 -8.04 -1.86 6.66
C GLY A 146 -6.53 -1.85 6.37
N MET A 147 -5.84 -2.97 6.63
CA MET A 147 -4.42 -3.13 6.33
C MET A 147 -4.14 -3.07 4.83
N LEU A 148 -5.00 -3.67 3.99
CA LEU A 148 -4.91 -3.51 2.55
C LEU A 148 -4.95 -2.03 2.14
N GLY A 149 -5.86 -1.25 2.72
CA GLY A 149 -5.90 0.20 2.50
C GLY A 149 -4.59 0.89 2.89
N GLY A 150 -4.01 0.51 4.04
CA GLY A 150 -2.71 0.99 4.48
C GLY A 150 -1.57 0.66 3.51
N VAL A 151 -1.49 -0.58 3.03
CA VAL A 151 -0.53 -1.00 2.00
C VAL A 151 -0.74 -0.22 0.69
N GLY A 152 -1.99 0.10 0.35
CA GLY A 152 -2.34 0.90 -0.82
C GLY A 152 -1.76 2.31 -0.83
N ILE A 153 -1.38 2.85 0.34
CA ILE A 153 -0.69 4.15 0.42
C ILE A 153 0.67 4.08 -0.30
N ASN A 154 1.35 2.94 -0.31
CA ASN A 154 2.60 2.77 -1.05
C ASN A 154 2.38 2.83 -2.57
N THR A 155 1.31 2.20 -3.07
CA THR A 155 0.93 2.29 -4.49
C THR A 155 0.55 3.73 -4.86
N ALA A 156 -0.18 4.42 -3.98
CA ALA A 156 -0.52 5.82 -4.17
C ALA A 156 0.70 6.74 -4.14
N HIS A 157 1.67 6.45 -3.26
CA HIS A 157 2.95 7.15 -3.16
C HIS A 157 3.71 7.07 -4.48
N GLU A 158 3.86 5.86 -5.04
CA GLU A 158 4.55 5.65 -6.31
C GLU A 158 3.89 6.42 -7.45
N MET A 159 2.56 6.27 -7.63
CA MET A 159 1.83 6.97 -8.69
C MET A 159 1.77 8.48 -8.47
N GLY A 160 1.78 8.92 -7.21
CA GLY A 160 1.71 10.32 -6.82
C GLY A 160 2.95 11.12 -7.23
N HIS A 161 4.11 10.47 -7.31
CA HIS A 161 5.37 11.09 -7.77
C HIS A 161 5.48 11.19 -9.28
N LYS A 162 4.72 10.39 -10.02
CA LYS A 162 4.78 10.41 -11.48
C LYS A 162 4.30 11.76 -12.05
N LYS A 163 4.78 12.10 -13.24
CA LYS A 163 4.43 13.35 -13.94
C LYS A 163 3.10 13.27 -14.67
N ASP A 164 2.67 12.05 -15.03
CA ASP A 164 1.44 11.78 -15.77
C ASP A 164 0.19 12.18 -14.97
N ALA A 165 -0.77 12.83 -15.64
CA ALA A 165 -2.01 13.28 -15.01
C ALA A 165 -2.90 12.10 -14.59
N LEU A 166 -2.88 11.00 -15.34
CA LEU A 166 -3.66 9.81 -15.02
C LEU A 166 -3.15 9.18 -13.72
N GLU A 167 -1.84 9.00 -13.58
CA GLU A 167 -1.22 8.40 -12.39
C GLU A 167 -1.49 9.22 -11.14
N ARG A 168 -1.36 10.54 -11.23
CA ARG A 168 -1.69 11.45 -10.13
C ARG A 168 -3.16 11.39 -9.74
N TRP A 169 -4.05 11.22 -10.70
CA TRP A 169 -5.48 11.04 -10.41
C TRP A 169 -5.74 9.68 -9.75
N LEU A 170 -5.14 8.60 -10.28
CA LEU A 170 -5.21 7.26 -9.71
C LEU A 170 -4.64 7.18 -8.29
N ALA A 171 -3.59 7.93 -7.98
CA ALA A 171 -3.06 8.06 -6.61
C ALA A 171 -4.12 8.60 -5.64
N LYS A 172 -4.86 9.64 -6.04
CA LYS A 172 -5.95 10.21 -5.22
C LYS A 172 -7.10 9.23 -5.05
N ILE A 173 -7.47 8.49 -6.10
CA ILE A 173 -8.49 7.43 -6.01
C ILE A 173 -8.03 6.36 -5.03
N THR A 174 -6.79 5.90 -5.13
CA THR A 174 -6.20 4.90 -4.22
C THR A 174 -6.26 5.35 -2.74
N LEU A 175 -5.98 6.63 -2.46
CA LEU A 175 -6.04 7.22 -1.11
C LEU A 175 -7.47 7.47 -0.59
N ALA A 176 -8.47 7.53 -1.47
CA ALA A 176 -9.84 7.84 -1.07
C ALA A 176 -10.42 6.75 -0.15
N GLN A 177 -10.06 5.49 -0.38
CA GLN A 177 -10.52 4.35 0.42
C GLN A 177 -10.10 4.41 1.90
N THR A 178 -8.98 5.07 2.21
CA THR A 178 -8.47 5.26 3.58
C THR A 178 -8.75 6.66 4.13
N LEU A 179 -9.46 7.50 3.38
CA LEU A 179 -9.69 8.92 3.70
C LEU A 179 -8.38 9.70 3.91
N TYR A 180 -7.30 9.28 3.24
CA TYR A 180 -5.95 9.81 3.46
C TYR A 180 -5.48 10.71 2.30
N GLY A 181 -6.42 11.42 1.66
CA GLY A 181 -6.13 12.22 0.46
C GLY A 181 -5.15 13.38 0.68
N HIS A 182 -5.03 13.89 1.90
CA HIS A 182 -4.08 14.96 2.25
C HIS A 182 -2.61 14.54 2.05
N PHE A 183 -2.32 13.24 2.15
CA PHE A 183 -1.00 12.67 1.90
C PHE A 183 -0.44 13.03 0.52
N TYR A 184 -1.28 13.05 -0.52
CA TYR A 184 -0.83 13.40 -1.88
C TYR A 184 -0.19 14.80 -1.96
N ILE A 185 -0.72 15.76 -1.19
CA ILE A 185 -0.23 17.13 -1.17
C ILE A 185 0.93 17.26 -0.18
N GLU A 186 0.72 16.77 1.05
CA GLU A 186 1.70 16.85 2.11
C GLU A 186 3.00 16.17 1.68
N HIS A 187 2.93 14.92 1.23
CA HIS A 187 4.13 14.15 0.96
C HIS A 187 4.99 14.83 -0.12
N ASN A 188 4.36 15.16 -1.25
CA ASN A 188 5.04 15.66 -2.44
C ASN A 188 5.53 17.11 -2.33
N ARG A 189 4.92 17.94 -1.48
CA ARG A 189 5.22 19.38 -1.40
C ARG A 189 5.62 19.84 0.00
N GLY A 190 5.47 18.97 0.99
CA GLY A 190 5.76 19.18 2.39
C GLY A 190 6.93 18.33 2.82
N HIS A 191 6.68 17.04 3.08
CA HIS A 191 7.65 16.09 3.60
C HIS A 191 8.96 16.10 2.82
N HIS A 192 8.96 15.90 1.49
CA HIS A 192 10.21 15.90 0.70
C HIS A 192 11.03 17.18 0.82
N VAL A 193 10.38 18.32 1.07
CA VAL A 193 11.04 19.63 1.21
C VAL A 193 11.60 19.84 2.62
N ARG A 194 10.97 19.24 3.64
CA ARG A 194 11.24 19.48 5.06
C ARG A 194 11.65 18.23 5.83
N VAL A 195 11.96 17.14 5.13
CA VAL A 195 12.28 15.85 5.75
C VAL A 195 13.40 16.02 6.78
N ALA A 196 13.21 15.40 7.94
CA ALA A 196 14.07 15.51 9.11
C ALA A 196 14.23 16.93 9.71
N THR A 197 13.32 17.87 9.43
CA THR A 197 13.26 19.16 10.12
C THR A 197 12.10 19.23 11.14
N PRO A 198 12.14 20.16 12.12
CA PRO A 198 11.07 20.30 13.12
C PRO A 198 9.67 20.60 12.56
N GLU A 199 9.61 21.19 11.35
CA GLU A 199 8.39 21.58 10.65
C GLU A 199 7.74 20.43 9.87
N ASP A 200 8.42 19.29 9.71
CA ASP A 200 7.86 18.12 9.05
C ASP A 200 7.03 17.28 10.03
N PRO A 201 5.70 17.19 9.86
CA PRO A 201 4.86 16.37 10.72
C PRO A 201 5.19 14.88 10.59
N ALA A 202 5.67 14.41 9.44
CA ALA A 202 5.93 12.99 9.18
C ALA A 202 7.32 12.51 9.66
N SER A 203 8.21 13.41 10.08
CA SER A 203 9.49 13.05 10.69
C SER A 203 9.34 12.84 12.20
N ALA A 204 9.80 11.68 12.70
CA ALA A 204 9.81 11.38 14.13
C ALA A 204 10.87 12.22 14.85
N ARG A 205 10.53 12.77 16.02
CA ARG A 205 11.48 13.52 16.85
C ARG A 205 12.33 12.56 17.68
N PHE A 206 13.54 13.00 18.04
CA PHE A 206 14.38 12.22 18.93
C PHE A 206 13.68 11.98 20.28
N GLY A 207 13.56 10.72 20.68
CA GLY A 207 12.90 10.31 21.92
C GLY A 207 11.37 10.28 21.87
N GLU A 208 10.75 10.56 20.72
CA GLU A 208 9.30 10.53 20.57
C GLU A 208 8.78 9.08 20.52
N THR A 209 7.78 8.78 21.36
CA THR A 209 7.11 7.49 21.32
C THR A 209 6.16 7.40 20.14
N PHE A 210 5.81 6.17 19.72
CA PHE A 210 4.82 5.96 18.66
C PHE A 210 3.48 6.66 18.95
N TRP A 211 3.05 6.67 20.21
CA TRP A 211 1.76 7.24 20.61
C TRP A 211 1.74 8.76 20.63
N GLU A 212 2.91 9.41 20.80
CA GLU A 212 3.06 10.85 20.63
C GLU A 212 3.17 11.22 19.13
N PHE A 213 3.93 10.42 18.37
CA PHE A 213 4.15 10.61 16.94
C PHE A 213 2.85 10.51 16.14
N LEU A 214 2.05 9.46 16.35
CA LEU A 214 0.91 9.13 15.50
C LEU A 214 -0.10 10.28 15.37
N PRO A 215 -0.68 10.82 16.45
CA PRO A 215 -1.64 11.94 16.33
C PRO A 215 -0.96 13.20 15.79
N ARG A 216 0.27 13.50 16.21
CA ARG A 216 1.01 14.67 15.72
C ARG A 216 1.22 14.61 14.21
N SER A 217 1.67 13.46 13.70
CA SER A 217 1.92 13.24 12.28
C SER A 217 0.62 13.32 11.48
N VAL A 218 -0.45 12.64 11.90
CA VAL A 218 -1.71 12.63 11.16
C VAL A 218 -2.35 14.01 11.08
N PHE A 219 -2.57 14.69 12.22
CA PHE A 219 -3.20 16.01 12.23
C PHE A 219 -2.28 17.10 11.69
N GLY A 220 -0.97 17.00 11.97
CA GLY A 220 0.04 17.91 11.43
C GLY A 220 0.13 17.82 9.90
N SER A 221 0.07 16.61 9.35
CA SER A 221 0.08 16.39 7.89
C SER A 221 -1.16 16.97 7.22
N LEU A 222 -2.34 16.78 7.83
CA LEU A 222 -3.57 17.39 7.35
C LEU A 222 -3.47 18.92 7.33
N LYS A 223 -3.04 19.54 8.44
CA LYS A 223 -2.86 20.98 8.53
C LYS A 223 -1.85 21.50 7.50
N SER A 224 -0.69 20.84 7.40
CA SER A 224 0.35 21.22 6.45
C SER A 224 -0.13 21.13 5.00
N SER A 225 -0.86 20.08 4.65
CA SER A 225 -1.44 19.90 3.32
C SER A 225 -2.38 21.05 2.94
N TRP A 226 -3.21 21.50 3.89
CA TRP A 226 -4.16 22.59 3.69
C TRP A 226 -3.43 23.92 3.46
N GLU A 227 -2.42 24.22 4.29
CA GLU A 227 -1.61 25.45 4.15
C GLU A 227 -0.85 25.48 2.81
N LEU A 228 -0.32 24.34 2.36
CA LEU A 228 0.36 24.23 1.07
C LEU A 228 -0.59 24.43 -0.11
N GLU A 229 -1.79 23.85 -0.04
CA GLU A 229 -2.80 23.98 -1.08
C GLU A 229 -3.41 25.38 -1.12
N ALA A 230 -3.67 25.99 0.03
CA ALA A 230 -4.13 27.37 0.15
C ALA A 230 -3.15 28.34 -0.53
N LYS A 231 -1.86 28.23 -0.23
CA LYS A 231 -0.80 29.03 -0.89
C LYS A 231 -0.77 28.81 -2.41
N ARG A 232 -1.04 27.59 -2.89
CA ARG A 232 -1.13 27.33 -4.34
C ARG A 232 -2.32 28.05 -4.97
N LEU A 233 -3.49 27.99 -4.32
CA LEU A 233 -4.72 28.63 -4.79
C LEU A 233 -4.56 30.15 -4.84
N GLU A 234 -4.00 30.76 -3.80
CA GLU A 234 -3.67 32.19 -3.75
C GLU A 234 -2.75 32.62 -4.90
N ARG A 235 -1.65 31.88 -5.12
CA ARG A 235 -0.73 32.11 -6.26
C ARG A 235 -1.41 31.96 -7.62
N SER A 236 -2.51 31.21 -7.68
CA SER A 236 -3.30 31.00 -8.89
C SER A 236 -4.49 31.98 -9.01
N GLY A 237 -4.60 32.96 -8.11
CA GLY A 237 -5.71 33.91 -8.06
C GLY A 237 -7.06 33.27 -7.74
N ARG A 238 -7.08 32.11 -7.08
CA ARG A 238 -8.29 31.38 -6.71
C ARG A 238 -8.56 31.50 -5.20
N SER A 239 -9.85 31.50 -4.86
CA SER A 239 -10.30 31.41 -3.46
C SER A 239 -9.82 30.10 -2.82
N THR A 240 -9.49 30.17 -1.54
CA THR A 240 -9.21 29.00 -0.67
C THR A 240 -10.49 28.33 -0.18
N TRP A 241 -11.64 28.96 -0.43
CA TRP A 241 -12.99 28.56 -0.08
C TRP A 241 -13.82 28.30 -1.33
#